data_AF-A0A537XAL3-F1
#
_entry.id   AF-A0A537XAL3-F1
#
_cell.length_a   1.000
_cell.length_b   1.000
_cell.length_c   1.000
_cell.angle_alpha   90.00
_cell.angle_beta   90.00
_cell.angle_gamma   90.00
#
_symmetry.space_group_name_H-M   'P 1'
#
loop_
_entity.id
_entity.type
_entity.pdbx_description
1 polymer ?
#
loop_
_entity_poly.entity_id
_entity_poly.type
_entity_poly.pdbx_seq_one_letter_code
_entity_poly.pdbx_strand_id
1 'polypeptide(L)'
;MYRAKARDCRGCQLKAQCCPKASVRKIPRSIYEEARDVARALAKTEAFKQSGRDRKRVEMLFAHLKRILRLGRLRLRGPCGAQFEFTWAAIAQNLRSLAELVARPPPIAPAYAA
;
A
#
# COMPACT_ATOMS: atom_id res chain seq x y z
N MET A 1 -28.21 -8.73 0.72
CA MET A 1 -28.71 -7.57 1.50
C MET A 1 -29.57 -8.09 2.65
N TYR A 2 -29.22 -7.81 3.90
CA TYR A 2 -30.06 -8.18 5.04
C TYR A 2 -31.14 -7.12 5.28
N ARG A 3 -32.38 -7.56 5.50
CA ARG A 3 -33.53 -6.71 5.83
C ARG A 3 -34.32 -7.36 6.96
N ALA A 4 -34.47 -6.64 8.07
CA ALA A 4 -35.27 -7.09 9.19
C ALA A 4 -36.77 -7.07 8.84
N LYS A 5 -37.56 -7.96 9.46
CA LYS A 5 -39.03 -7.94 9.32
C LYS A 5 -39.59 -6.72 10.04
N ALA A 6 -40.64 -6.12 9.48
CA ALA A 6 -41.21 -4.89 10.02
C ALA A 6 -41.78 -5.05 11.43
N ARG A 7 -42.36 -6.21 11.74
CA ARG A 7 -42.91 -6.53 13.08
C ARG A 7 -41.81 -6.53 14.15
N ASP A 8 -40.64 -7.10 13.84
CA ASP A 8 -39.52 -7.20 14.76
C ASP A 8 -38.93 -5.80 15.04
N CYS A 9 -38.89 -4.93 14.02
CA CYS A 9 -38.44 -3.54 14.20
C CYS A 9 -39.47 -2.65 14.90
N ARG A 10 -40.77 -2.96 14.86
CA ARG A 10 -41.83 -2.06 15.36
C ARG A 10 -41.78 -1.89 16.88
N GLY A 11 -41.53 -2.97 17.62
CA GLY A 11 -41.40 -2.97 19.08
C GLY A 11 -39.96 -2.87 19.60
N CYS A 12 -38.98 -2.66 18.71
CA CYS A 12 -37.56 -2.66 19.10
C CYS A 12 -37.19 -1.33 19.78
N GLN A 13 -36.73 -1.40 21.04
CA GLN A 13 -36.27 -0.25 21.82
C GLN A 13 -35.08 0.49 21.17
N LEU A 14 -34.26 -0.22 20.39
CA LEU A 14 -33.11 0.34 19.70
C LEU A 14 -33.44 0.92 18.31
N LYS A 15 -34.71 0.91 17.88
CA LYS A 15 -35.11 1.33 16.53
C LYS A 15 -34.66 2.75 16.21
N ALA A 16 -34.81 3.68 17.16
CA ALA A 16 -34.44 5.09 16.98
C ALA A 16 -32.93 5.24 16.70
N GLN A 17 -32.08 4.45 17.35
CA GLN A 17 -30.63 4.46 17.16
C GLN A 17 -30.21 3.72 15.88
N CYS A 18 -30.81 2.57 15.61
CA CYS A 18 -30.40 1.70 14.51
C CYS A 18 -30.97 2.10 13.15
N CYS A 19 -32.14 2.74 13.11
CA CYS A 19 -32.89 3.05 11.89
C CYS A 19 -33.46 4.49 11.92
N PRO A 20 -32.62 5.53 12.09
CA PRO A 20 -33.10 6.90 12.32
C PRO A 20 -33.92 7.47 11.16
N LYS A 21 -33.68 7.00 9.93
CA LYS A 21 -34.33 7.47 8.70
C LYS A 21 -35.09 6.37 7.95
N ALA A 22 -35.24 5.18 8.55
CA ALA A 22 -35.80 4.02 7.88
C ALA A 22 -36.82 3.31 8.77
N SER A 23 -37.90 2.81 8.17
CA SER A 23 -38.94 2.07 8.90
C SER A 23 -38.46 0.70 9.42
N VAL A 24 -37.46 0.12 8.76
CA VAL A 24 -36.86 -1.19 9.06
C VAL A 24 -35.35 -1.18 8.87
N ARG A 25 -34.64 -2.01 9.64
CA ARG A 25 -33.19 -2.17 9.51
C ARG A 25 -32.84 -2.81 8.18
N LYS A 26 -31.96 -2.15 7.44
CA LYS A 26 -31.36 -2.65 6.20
C LYS A 26 -29.84 -2.60 6.36
N ILE A 27 -29.18 -3.73 6.16
CA ILE A 27 -27.71 -3.81 6.18
C ILE A 27 -27.27 -4.31 4.80
N PRO A 28 -26.72 -3.43 3.94
CA PRO A 28 -26.08 -3.87 2.72
C PRO A 28 -24.74 -4.52 3.08
N ARG A 29 -24.72 -5.86 3.14
CA ARG A 29 -23.50 -6.66 3.21
C ARG A 29 -23.07 -6.99 1.78
N SER A 30 -21.78 -6.79 1.46
CA SER A 30 -21.24 -7.17 0.17
C SER A 30 -21.20 -8.69 0.01
N ILE A 31 -21.24 -9.17 -1.23
CA ILE A 31 -20.99 -10.58 -1.52
C ILE A 31 -19.56 -11.01 -1.15
N TYR A 32 -18.62 -10.07 -1.09
CA TYR A 32 -17.21 -10.31 -0.72
C TYR A 32 -16.93 -9.99 0.75
N GLU A 33 -17.96 -9.88 1.59
CA GLU A 33 -17.74 -9.42 2.97
C GLU A 33 -16.91 -10.42 3.78
N GLU A 34 -17.03 -11.72 3.52
CA GLU A 34 -16.19 -12.74 4.16
C GLU A 34 -14.70 -12.51 3.88
N ALA A 35 -14.34 -12.25 2.61
CA ALA A 35 -12.96 -11.91 2.25
C ALA A 35 -12.48 -10.63 2.94
N ARG A 36 -13.37 -9.63 3.10
CA ARG A 36 -13.05 -8.40 3.84
C ARG A 36 -12.89 -8.64 5.34
N ASP A 37 -13.69 -9.52 5.93
CA ASP A 37 -13.60 -9.90 7.33
C ASP A 37 -12.25 -10.57 7.61
N VAL A 38 -11.81 -11.47 6.74
CA VAL A 38 -10.46 -12.05 6.78
C VAL A 38 -9.38 -10.97 6.69
N ALA A 39 -9.48 -10.06 5.70
CA ALA A 39 -8.52 -8.98 5.54
C ALA A 39 -8.46 -8.05 6.78
N ARG A 40 -9.62 -7.71 7.37
CA ARG A 40 -9.71 -6.89 8.59
C ARG A 40 -9.13 -7.60 9.81
N ALA A 41 -9.34 -8.90 9.93
CA ALA A 41 -8.75 -9.70 11.00
C ALA A 41 -7.21 -9.70 10.87
N LEU A 42 -6.69 -9.92 9.66
CA LEU A 42 -5.25 -9.91 9.39
C LEU A 42 -4.63 -8.53 9.62
N ALA A 43 -5.33 -7.44 9.27
CA ALA A 43 -4.83 -6.08 9.38
C ALA A 43 -4.41 -5.68 10.81
N LYS A 44 -4.97 -6.34 11.83
CA LYS A 44 -4.66 -6.08 13.25
C LYS A 44 -3.44 -6.85 13.76
N THR A 45 -2.87 -7.75 12.96
CA THR A 45 -1.74 -8.58 13.35
C THR A 45 -0.41 -7.86 13.17
N GLU A 46 0.59 -8.22 14.00
CA GLU A 46 1.95 -7.72 13.82
C GLU A 46 2.59 -8.20 12.50
N ALA A 47 2.25 -9.42 12.05
CA ALA A 47 2.69 -9.95 10.76
C ALA A 47 2.24 -9.07 9.60
N PHE A 48 1.00 -8.56 9.62
CA PHE A 48 0.52 -7.64 8.61
C PHE A 48 1.23 -6.29 8.65
N LYS A 49 1.51 -5.75 9.85
CA LYS A 49 2.30 -4.52 9.99
C LYS A 49 3.70 -4.69 9.41
N GLN A 50 4.34 -5.84 9.67
CA GLN A 50 5.66 -6.14 9.14
C GLN A 50 5.63 -6.27 7.61
N SER A 51 4.69 -7.05 7.06
CA SER A 51 4.47 -7.15 5.61
C SER A 51 4.23 -5.79 4.96
N GLY A 52 3.49 -4.89 5.61
CA GLY A 52 3.31 -3.51 5.16
C GLY A 52 4.63 -2.72 5.10
N ARG A 53 5.50 -2.85 6.09
CA ARG A 53 6.84 -2.23 6.09
C ARG A 53 7.70 -2.77 4.95
N ASP A 54 7.66 -4.08 4.73
CA ASP A 54 8.44 -4.73 3.67
C ASP A 54 7.93 -4.37 2.27
N ARG A 55 6.61 -4.30 2.08
CA ARG A 55 6.00 -3.79 0.84
C ARG A 55 6.42 -2.34 0.57
N LYS A 56 6.44 -1.47 1.59
CA LYS A 56 6.88 -0.08 1.43
C LYS A 56 8.32 0.01 0.93
N ARG A 57 9.22 -0.87 1.39
CA ARG A 57 10.62 -0.94 0.90
C ARG A 57 10.65 -1.24 -0.61
N VAL A 58 9.88 -2.23 -1.05
CA VAL A 58 9.79 -2.61 -2.47
C VAL A 58 9.14 -1.49 -3.31
N GLU A 59 8.03 -0.92 -2.86
CA GLU A 59 7.33 0.17 -3.56
C GLU A 59 8.23 1.40 -3.75
N MET A 60 9.04 1.73 -2.74
CA MET A 60 10.00 2.83 -2.83
C MET A 60 11.09 2.57 -3.87
N LEU A 61 11.57 1.33 -4.03
CA LEU A 61 12.51 0.98 -5.10
C LEU A 61 11.88 1.25 -6.47
N PHE A 62 10.64 0.80 -6.71
CA PHE A 62 9.96 1.09 -7.97
C PHE A 62 9.71 2.58 -8.19
N ALA A 63 9.44 3.36 -7.13
CA ALA A 63 9.33 4.80 -7.22
C ALA A 63 10.67 5.44 -7.63
N HIS A 64 11.79 4.98 -7.06
CA HIS A 64 13.13 5.45 -7.43
C HIS A 64 13.50 5.09 -8.87
N LEU A 65 13.23 3.86 -9.32
CA LEU A 65 13.44 3.46 -10.71
C LEU A 65 12.71 4.40 -11.67
N LYS A 66 11.45 4.73 -11.38
CA LYS A 66 10.64 5.64 -12.22
C LYS A 66 11.13 7.09 -12.18
N ARG A 67 11.45 7.62 -10.99
CA ARG A 67 11.78 9.05 -10.81
C ARG A 67 13.24 9.39 -11.13
N ILE A 68 14.17 8.54 -10.69
CA ILE A 68 15.62 8.78 -10.80
C ILE A 68 16.15 8.20 -12.10
N LEU A 69 15.88 6.91 -12.35
CA LEU A 69 16.36 6.23 -13.56
C LEU A 69 15.45 6.45 -14.78
N ARG A 70 14.35 7.20 -14.61
CA ARG A 70 13.38 7.54 -15.68
C ARG A 70 12.82 6.33 -16.41
N LEU A 71 12.69 5.19 -15.72
CA LEU A 71 12.12 3.95 -16.25
C LEU A 71 10.58 4.05 -16.32
N GLY A 72 10.08 4.96 -17.16
CA GLY A 72 8.64 5.18 -17.36
C GLY A 72 8.00 4.24 -18.39
N ARG A 73 8.81 3.71 -19.31
CA ARG A 73 8.39 2.73 -20.32
C ARG A 73 9.52 1.75 -20.60
N LEU A 74 9.13 0.51 -20.88
CA LEU A 74 10.03 -0.50 -21.41
C LEU A 74 10.24 -0.26 -22.90
N ARG A 75 11.47 -0.45 -23.38
CA ARG A 75 11.87 -0.30 -24.78
C ARG A 75 11.81 -1.63 -25.53
N LEU A 76 12.10 -2.73 -24.84
CA LEU A 76 12.08 -4.08 -25.36
C LEU A 76 10.68 -4.68 -25.21
N ARG A 77 10.29 -5.52 -26.17
CA ARG A 77 8.99 -6.19 -26.18
C ARG A 77 9.08 -7.59 -25.56
N GLY A 78 7.96 -8.05 -25.03
CA GLY A 78 7.81 -9.39 -24.45
C GLY A 78 8.42 -9.52 -23.04
N PRO A 79 8.13 -10.64 -22.35
CA PRO A 79 8.55 -10.87 -20.98
C PRO A 79 10.09 -10.91 -20.82
N CYS A 80 10.80 -11.48 -21.79
CA CYS A 80 12.27 -11.52 -21.77
C CYS A 80 12.88 -10.12 -21.86
N GLY A 81 12.33 -9.26 -22.74
CA GLY A 81 12.77 -7.86 -22.87
C GLY A 81 12.51 -7.07 -21.59
N ALA A 82 11.32 -7.23 -21.01
CA ALA A 82 10.97 -6.61 -19.74
C ALA A 82 11.92 -7.04 -18.61
N GLN A 83 12.20 -8.35 -18.50
CA GLN A 83 13.13 -8.88 -17.51
C GLN A 83 14.51 -8.26 -17.66
N PHE A 84 15.05 -8.20 -18.88
CA PHE A 84 16.35 -7.59 -19.15
C PHE A 84 16.40 -6.14 -18.66
N GLU A 85 15.44 -5.31 -19.06
CA GLU A 85 15.40 -3.90 -18.65
C GLU A 85 15.28 -3.72 -17.14
N PHE A 86 14.44 -4.51 -16.46
CA PHE A 86 14.33 -4.45 -15.00
C PHE A 86 15.60 -4.92 -14.30
N THR A 87 16.28 -5.96 -14.80
CA THR A 87 17.55 -6.42 -14.25
C THR A 87 18.61 -5.32 -14.33
N TRP A 88 18.75 -4.66 -15.48
CA TRP A 88 19.70 -3.54 -15.63
C TRP A 88 19.34 -2.35 -14.74
N ALA A 89 18.07 -2.00 -14.66
CA ALA A 89 17.62 -0.92 -13.79
C ALA A 89 17.86 -1.24 -12.29
N ALA A 90 17.66 -2.50 -11.89
CA ALA A 90 17.94 -2.96 -10.53
C ALA A 90 19.45 -2.92 -10.22
N ILE A 91 20.30 -3.32 -11.16
CA ILE A 91 21.77 -3.21 -11.02
C ILE A 91 22.17 -1.74 -10.81
N ALA A 92 21.69 -0.84 -11.65
CA ALA A 92 21.98 0.60 -11.52
C ALA A 92 21.50 1.16 -10.18
N GLN A 93 20.31 0.78 -9.72
CA GLN A 93 19.77 1.18 -8.42
C GLN A 93 20.62 0.65 -7.25
N ASN A 94 21.06 -0.60 -7.31
CA ASN A 94 21.93 -1.20 -6.29
C ASN A 94 23.30 -0.52 -6.23
N LEU A 95 23.89 -0.21 -7.38
CA LEU A 95 25.15 0.54 -7.45
C LEU A 95 25.01 1.94 -6.86
N ARG A 96 23.89 2.63 -7.12
CA ARG A 96 23.59 3.93 -6.50
C ARG A 96 23.49 3.81 -4.98
N SER A 97 22.77 2.81 -4.47
CA SER A 97 22.65 2.59 -3.02
C SER A 97 23.99 2.23 -2.37
N LEU A 98 24.83 1.43 -3.04
CA LEU A 98 26.19 1.14 -2.58
C LEU A 98 27.03 2.42 -2.52
N ALA A 99 26.96 3.26 -3.55
CA ALA A 99 27.65 4.54 -3.58
C ALA A 99 27.19 5.46 -2.43
N GLU A 100 25.90 5.51 -2.10
CA GLU A 100 25.38 6.27 -0.95
C GLU A 100 25.90 5.76 0.39
N LEU A 101 26.12 4.44 0.54
CA LEU A 101 26.64 3.85 1.77
C LEU A 101 28.15 4.07 1.95
N VAL A 102 28.90 4.09 0.84
CA VAL A 102 30.37 4.18 0.86
C VAL A 102 30.85 5.63 0.74
N ALA A 103 30.05 6.53 0.16
CA ALA A 103 30.42 7.92 -0.02
C ALA A 103 30.70 8.60 1.33
N ARG A 104 31.96 9.04 1.51
CA ARG A 104 32.32 9.94 2.61
C ARG A 104 31.97 11.38 2.22
N PRO A 105 31.47 12.19 3.16
CA PRO A 105 31.31 13.61 2.90
C PRO A 105 32.67 14.22 2.56
N PRO A 106 32.72 15.21 1.64
CA PRO A 106 33.96 15.93 1.38
C PRO A 106 34.47 16.55 2.69
N PRO A 107 35.80 16.61 2.90
CA PRO A 107 36.37 17.26 4.07
C PRO A 107 35.85 18.71 4.11
N ILE A 108 35.41 19.15 5.29
CA ILE A 108 34.94 20.52 5.50
C ILE A 108 36.13 21.43 5.22
N ALA A 109 36.04 22.23 4.16
CA ALA A 109 37.08 23.21 3.86
C ALA A 109 37.18 24.18 5.05
N PRO A 110 38.40 24.51 5.53
CA PRO A 110 38.55 25.48 6.61
C PRO A 110 37.90 26.79 6.17
N ALA A 111 37.03 27.34 7.02
CA ALA A 111 36.47 28.66 6.81
C ALA A 111 37.65 29.63 6.70
N TYR A 112 37.86 30.20 5.51
CA TYR A 112 38.83 31.26 5.33
C TYR A 112 38.38 32.43 6.20
N ALA A 113 39.13 32.70 7.28
CA ALA A 113 38.94 33.88 8.11
C ALA A 113 39.24 35.11 7.23
N ALA A 114 38.23 35.97 7.09
CA ALA A 114 38.35 37.26 6.43
C ALA A 114 39.09 38.26 7.32
#